data_AF-A0A937DJ44-F1
#
_entry.id   AF-A0A937DJ44-F1
#
_cell.length_a   1.000
_cell.length_b   1.000
_cell.length_c   1.000
_cell.angle_alpha   90.00
_cell.angle_beta   90.00
_cell.angle_gamma   90.00
#
_symmetry.space_group_name_H-M   'P 1'
#
loop_
_entity.id
_entity.type
_entity.pdbx_description
1 polymer ?
#
loop_
_entity_poly.entity_id
_entity_poly.type
_entity_poly.pdbx_seq_one_letter_code
_entity_poly.pdbx_strand_id
1 'polypeptide(L)' 'MTREPMKGRISIRDTARIAQEMNIRIEIEQDGRIYRFEPLKAKKKPPMVEDNSNPLGLHRR' A
#
# COMPACT_ATOMS: atom_id res chain seq x y z
N MET A 1 21.21 18.70 -19.58
CA MET A 1 21.16 17.27 -19.97
C MET A 1 19.74 16.76 -19.74
N THR A 2 18.92 16.77 -20.78
CA THR A 2 17.56 16.22 -20.76
C THR A 2 17.66 14.70 -20.74
N ARG A 3 17.18 14.05 -19.68
CA ARG A 3 17.15 12.59 -19.56
C ARG A 3 16.09 12.07 -20.52
N GLU A 4 16.52 11.59 -21.68
CA GLU A 4 15.63 10.87 -22.58
C GLU A 4 15.08 9.61 -21.87
N PRO A 5 13.77 9.33 -21.96
CA PRO A 5 13.22 8.12 -21.39
C PRO A 5 13.77 6.92 -22.17
N MET A 6 14.69 6.18 -21.56
CA MET A 6 15.21 4.95 -22.16
C MET A 6 14.05 3.98 -22.40
N LYS A 7 13.85 3.63 -23.68
CA LYS A 7 12.80 2.70 -24.14
C LYS A 7 12.89 1.41 -23.33
N GLY A 8 11.82 1.06 -22.60
CA GLY A 8 11.77 -0.13 -21.73
C GLY A 8 11.98 0.12 -20.22
N ARG A 9 12.17 1.37 -19.79
CA ARG A 9 12.28 1.68 -18.36
C ARG A 9 10.90 1.83 -17.72
N ILE A 10 10.54 0.93 -16.82
CA ILE A 10 9.33 1.02 -16.01
C ILE A 10 9.61 1.87 -14.77
N SER A 11 8.79 2.89 -14.55
CA SER A 11 8.86 3.72 -13.35
C SER A 11 8.01 3.09 -12.25
N ILE A 12 8.68 2.65 -11.18
CA ILE A 12 8.03 2.07 -9.98
C ILE A 12 6.92 2.99 -9.44
N ARG A 13 7.14 4.31 -9.49
CA ARG A 13 6.18 5.30 -8.99
C ARG A 13 4.93 5.35 -9.86
N ASP A 14 5.09 5.33 -11.18
CA ASP A 14 3.96 5.38 -12.11
C ASP A 14 3.17 4.07 -12.06
N THR A 15 3.85 2.93 -11.99
CA THR A 15 3.21 1.62 -11.79
C THR A 15 2.42 1.57 -10.48
N ALA A 16 2.98 2.09 -9.38
CA ALA A 16 2.27 2.19 -8.10
C ALA A 16 1.02 3.07 -8.21
N ARG A 17 1.10 4.20 -8.94
CA ARG A 17 -0.04 5.08 -9.16
C ARG A 17 -1.14 4.39 -9.97
N ILE A 18 -0.77 3.71 -11.06
CA ILE A 18 -1.71 2.96 -11.92
C ILE A 18 -2.41 1.86 -11.11
N ALA A 19 -1.67 1.09 -10.31
CA ALA A 19 -2.25 0.05 -9.46
C ALA A 19 -3.31 0.64 -8.50
N GLN A 20 -3.04 1.82 -7.93
CA GLN A 20 -4.00 2.52 -7.06
C GLN A 20 -5.21 3.07 -7.81
N GLU A 21 -5.00 3.83 -8.89
CA GLU A 21 -6.04 4.48 -9.69
C GLU A 21 -7.01 3.46 -10.29
N MET A 22 -6.48 2.35 -10.78
CA MET A 22 -7.27 1.30 -11.44
C MET A 22 -7.81 0.26 -10.45
N ASN A 23 -7.46 0.35 -9.17
CA ASN A 23 -7.77 -0.64 -8.15
C ASN A 23 -7.36 -2.08 -8.52
N ILE A 24 -6.26 -2.23 -9.26
CA ILE A 24 -5.72 -3.52 -9.71
C ILE A 24 -4.40 -3.84 -9.00
N ARG A 25 -4.09 -5.13 -8.89
CA ARG A 25 -2.75 -5.59 -8.50
C ARG A 25 -1.89 -5.73 -9.75
N ILE A 26 -0.65 -5.24 -9.69
CA ILE A 26 0.34 -5.40 -10.76
C ILE A 26 1.52 -6.20 -10.21
N GLU A 27 1.93 -7.24 -10.94
CA GLU A 27 3.09 -8.06 -10.62
C GLU A 27 4.06 -8.02 -11.80
N ILE A 28 5.33 -7.73 -11.52
CA ILE A 28 6.38 -7.64 -12.52
C ILE A 28 7.51 -8.56 -12.09
N GLU A 29 7.81 -9.56 -12.90
CA GLU A 29 9.00 -10.38 -12.74
C GLU A 29 10.17 -9.75 -13.51
N GLN A 30 11.29 -9.53 -12.81
CA GLN A 30 12.54 -9.04 -13.39
C GLN A 30 13.71 -9.73 -12.72
N ASP A 31 14.53 -10.43 -13.49
CA ASP A 31 15.72 -11.17 -13.01
C ASP A 31 15.41 -12.12 -11.85
N GLY A 32 14.26 -12.81 -11.92
CA GLY A 32 13.79 -13.73 -10.88
C GLY A 32 13.27 -13.05 -9.60
N ARG A 33 13.19 -11.71 -9.57
CA ARG A 33 12.54 -10.95 -8.50
C ARG A 33 11.16 -10.50 -8.93
N ILE A 34 10.19 -10.68 -8.04
CA ILE A 34 8.81 -10.26 -8.27
C ILE A 34 8.55 -8.96 -7.51
N TYR A 35 8.25 -7.90 -8.26
CA TYR A 35 7.78 -6.63 -7.72
C TYR A 35 6.26 -6.63 -7.72
N ARG A 36 5.66 -6.39 -6.55
CA ARG A 36 4.21 -6.39 -6.36
C ARG A 36 3.72 -5.00 -5.98
N PHE A 37 2.73 -4.53 -6.72
CA PHE A 37 2.03 -3.28 -6.48
C PHE A 37 0.58 -3.62 -6.17
N GLU A 38 0.21 -3.48 -4.89
CA GLU A 38 -1.17 -3.67 -4.46
C GLU A 38 -1.91 -2.33 -4.53
N PRO A 39 -3.19 -2.33 -4.93
CA PRO A 39 -4.01 -1.15 -4.75
C PRO A 39 -4.09 -0.87 -3.24
N LEU A 40 -4.02 0.41 -2.86
CA LEU A 40 -4.30 0.79 -1.48
C LEU A 40 -5.71 0.30 -1.18
N LYS A 41 -5.84 -0.74 -0.35
CA LYS A 41 -7.14 -1.23 0.09
C LYS A 41 -7.89 0.00 0.60
N ALA A 42 -9.01 0.32 -0.07
CA ALA A 42 -9.95 1.32 0.42
C ALA A 42 -10.06 1.08 1.92
N LYS A 43 -9.65 2.10 2.70
CA LYS A 43 -9.40 2.03 4.14
C LYS A 43 -10.22 0.90 4.73
N LYS A 44 -9.58 -0.21 5.12
CA LYS A 44 -10.19 -1.04 6.16
C LYS A 44 -10.53 -0.01 7.24
N LYS A 45 -11.82 0.13 7.58
CA LYS A 45 -12.22 0.84 8.78
C LYS A 45 -11.20 0.47 9.86
N PRO A 46 -10.69 1.43 10.66
CA PRO A 46 -9.79 1.04 11.75
C PRO A 46 -10.43 -0.16 12.45
N PRO A 47 -9.66 -1.21 12.80
CA PRO A 47 -10.23 -2.26 13.63
C PRO A 47 -10.94 -1.52 14.75
N MET A 48 -12.25 -1.73 14.86
CA MET A 48 -13.03 -1.20 15.96
C MET A 48 -12.23 -1.67 17.17
N VAL A 49 -11.55 -0.75 17.83
CA VAL A 49 -10.86 -1.05 19.07
C VAL A 49 -12.04 -1.42 19.94
N GLU A 50 -12.26 -2.73 20.10
CA GLU A 50 -13.10 -3.24 21.16
C GLU A 50 -12.61 -2.50 22.39
N ASP A 51 -13.52 -1.69 22.94
CA ASP A 51 -13.34 -1.00 24.19
C ASP A 51 -12.99 -2.07 25.20
N ASN A 52 -11.68 -2.30 25.37
CA ASN A 52 -11.16 -3.16 26.39
C ASN A 52 -11.26 -2.32 27.65
N SER A 53 -12.51 -2.17 28.10
CA SER A 53 -12.91 -1.59 29.36
C SER A 53 -11.93 -2.12 30.39
N ASN A 54 -11.07 -1.20 30.83
CA ASN A 54 -10.06 -1.35 31.85
C ASN A 54 -10.39 -2.50 32.85
N PRO A 55 -9.63 -3.61 32.87
CA PRO A 55 -9.91 -4.74 33.77
C PRO A 55 -9.60 -4.44 35.25
N LEU A 56 -9.19 -3.23 35.60
CA LEU A 56 -8.90 -2.80 36.97
C LEU A 56 -9.66 -1.51 37.29
N GLY A 57 -10.96 -1.63 37.56
CA GLY A 57 -11.86 -0.54 37.95
C GLY A 57 -11.41 0.25 39.18
N LEU A 58 -10.45 1.16 38.99
CA LEU A 58 -10.00 2.11 39.99
C LEU A 58 -10.47 3.50 39.58
N HIS A 59 -11.72 3.83 39.95
CA HIS A 59 -12.14 5.21 40.07
C HIS A 59 -11.37 5.84 41.24
N ARG A 60 -10.39 6.71 40.97
CA ARG A 60 -9.82 7.60 42.00
C ARG A 60 -10.86 8.68 42.33
N ARG A 61 -11.43 8.61 43.52
CA ARG A 61 -11.82 9.77 44.33
C ARG A 61 -11.42 9.52 45.77
#